data_AF-A0A973KV02-F1
#
_entry.id   AF-A0A973KV02-F1
#
_cell.length_a   1.000
_cell.length_b   1.000
_cell.length_c   1.000
_cell.angle_alpha   90.00
_cell.angle_beta   90.00
_cell.angle_gamma   90.00
#
_symmetry.space_group_name_H-M   'P 1'
#
loop_
_entity.id
_entity.type
_entity.pdbx_description
1 polymer ?
#
loop_
_entity_poly.entity_id
_entity_poly.type
_entity_poly.pdbx_seq_one_letter_code
_entity_poly.pdbx_strand_id
1 'polypeptide(L)' 'MRRTDPEGHGPVRYGPSLPEDGLPVPPELTAVLAAAAARADGEPIGGGPELIEAACGYWERRGLSAAPD' A
#
# COMPACT_ATOMS: atom_id res chain seq x y z
N MET A 1 -19.20 -2.60 3.57
CA MET A 1 -18.80 -3.60 2.56
C MET A 1 -18.31 -4.85 3.28
N ARG A 2 -18.83 -6.02 2.94
CA ARG A 2 -18.43 -7.31 3.51
C ARG A 2 -16.99 -7.60 3.04
N ARG A 3 -16.07 -7.86 3.96
CA ARG A 3 -14.73 -8.37 3.61
C ARG A 3 -14.94 -9.72 2.92
N THR A 4 -14.50 -9.87 1.67
CA THR A 4 -14.37 -11.18 1.05
C THR A 4 -13.26 -11.90 1.81
N ASP A 5 -13.61 -12.96 2.54
CA ASP A 5 -12.59 -13.87 3.04
C ASP A 5 -11.86 -14.49 1.84
N PRO A 6 -10.54 -14.65 1.90
CA PRO A 6 -9.82 -15.36 0.86
C PRO A 6 -10.37 -16.77 0.77
N GLU A 7 -11.03 -17.09 -0.34
CA GLU A 7 -11.45 -18.46 -0.63
C GLU A 7 -10.20 -19.25 -1.01
N GLY A 8 -9.64 -19.96 -0.02
CA GLY A 8 -8.49 -20.83 -0.24
C GLY A 8 -8.77 -21.82 -1.36
N HIS A 9 -7.94 -21.77 -2.40
CA HIS A 9 -7.97 -22.77 -3.46
C HIS A 9 -7.65 -24.13 -2.82
N GLY A 10 -8.63 -25.03 -2.78
CA GLY A 10 -8.50 -26.34 -2.13
C GLY A 10 -7.24 -27.09 -2.60
N PRO A 11 -6.65 -27.94 -1.74
CA PRO A 11 -5.32 -28.50 -1.97
C PRO A 11 -5.26 -29.29 -3.27
N VAL A 12 -4.31 -28.95 -4.14
CA VAL A 12 -3.98 -29.77 -5.31
C VAL A 12 -3.46 -31.11 -4.81
N ARG A 13 -4.11 -32.22 -5.17
CA ARG A 13 -3.90 -33.57 -4.60
C ARG A 13 -2.43 -34.05 -4.57
N TYR A 14 -1.55 -33.51 -5.42
CA TYR A 14 -0.13 -33.88 -5.50
C TYR A 14 0.84 -32.68 -5.58
N GLY A 15 0.38 -31.47 -5.26
CA GLY A 15 1.21 -30.26 -5.31
C GLY A 15 1.76 -29.85 -3.94
N PRO A 16 2.88 -29.10 -3.88
CA PRO A 16 3.28 -28.44 -2.64
C PRO A 16 2.18 -27.46 -2.20
N SER A 17 2.11 -27.20 -0.89
CA SER A 17 1.20 -26.18 -0.34
C SER A 17 1.38 -24.85 -1.07
N LEU A 18 0.27 -24.18 -1.40
CA LEU A 18 0.32 -22.85 -1.97
C LEU A 18 0.98 -21.89 -0.95
N PRO A 19 1.76 -20.91 -1.42
CA PRO A 19 2.25 -19.86 -0.54
C PRO A 19 1.06 -19.11 0.07
N GLU A 20 1.25 -18.61 1.28
CA GLU A 20 0.29 -17.71 1.92
C GLU A 20 0.01 -16.50 1.02
N ASP A 21 -1.23 -16.01 1.10
CA ASP A 21 -1.62 -14.80 0.38
C ASP A 21 -0.85 -13.58 0.91
N GLY A 22 -0.34 -12.76 -0.01
CA GLY A 22 0.28 -11.48 0.29
C GLY A 22 1.76 -11.40 -0.13
N LEU A 23 2.14 -10.25 -0.69
CA LEU A 23 3.54 -9.95 -0.97
C LEU A 23 4.22 -9.47 0.32
N PRO A 24 5.48 -9.88 0.59
CA PRO A 24 6.22 -9.38 1.73
C PRO A 24 6.44 -7.88 1.61
N VAL A 25 6.25 -7.15 2.71
CA VAL A 25 6.54 -5.72 2.80
C VAL A 25 8.05 -5.54 3.01
N PRO A 26 8.75 -4.73 2.19
CA PRO A 26 10.18 -4.48 2.37
C PRO A 26 10.50 -3.94 3.78
N PRO A 27 11.60 -4.36 4.41
CA PRO A 27 11.98 -3.90 5.75
C PRO A 27 12.09 -2.37 5.86
N GLU A 28 12.61 -1.71 4.83
CA GLU A 28 12.77 -0.26 4.77
C GLU A 28 11.41 0.44 4.77
N LEU A 29 10.44 -0.11 4.04
CA LEU A 29 9.08 0.42 4.03
C LEU A 29 8.41 0.23 5.40
N THR A 30 8.59 -0.94 6.01
CA THR A 30 8.10 -1.21 7.37
C THR A 30 8.68 -0.22 8.38
N ALA A 31 9.97 0.08 8.30
CA ALA A 31 10.64 1.01 9.21
C ALA A 31 10.09 2.44 9.07
N VAL A 32 9.89 2.93 7.84
CA VAL A 32 9.31 4.25 7.59
C VAL A 32 7.89 4.35 8.14
N LEU A 33 7.06 3.34 7.89
CA LEU A 33 5.68 3.31 8.37
C LEU A 33 5.61 3.24 9.90
N ALA A 34 6.43 2.40 10.53
CA ALA A 34 6.50 2.30 11.99
C ALA A 34 6.93 3.63 12.64
N ALA A 35 7.90 4.33 12.04
CA ALA A 35 8.32 5.65 12.51
C ALA A 35 7.23 6.72 12.36
N ALA A 36 6.39 6.62 11.33
CA ALA A 36 5.30 7.55 11.09
C ALA A 36 4.01 7.22 11.88
N ALA A 37 3.92 6.05 12.50
CA ALA A 37 2.68 5.55 13.12
C ALA A 37 2.12 6.45 14.24
N ALA A 38 2.97 7.27 14.87
CA ALA A 38 2.53 8.24 15.88
C ALA A 38 1.85 9.49 15.30
N ARG A 39 1.91 9.70 13.98
CA ARG A 39 1.28 10.84 13.28
C ARG A 39 -0.17 10.49 12.94
N ALA A 40 -1.02 10.52 13.95
CA ALA A 40 -2.42 10.12 13.86
C ALA A 40 -3.39 11.31 13.70
N ASP A 41 -2.87 12.50 13.43
CA ASP A 41 -3.70 13.67 13.18
C ASP A 41 -4.59 13.46 11.94
N GLY A 42 -5.79 14.01 11.99
CA GLY A 42 -6.75 13.87 10.91
C GLY A 42 -6.27 14.58 9.64
N GLU A 43 -6.27 13.86 8.53
CA GLU A 43 -5.95 14.39 7.20
C GLU A 43 -7.22 14.74 6.41
N PRO A 44 -7.19 15.75 5.52
CA PRO A 44 -8.26 16.00 4.57
C PRO A 44 -8.56 14.78 3.71
N ILE A 45 -9.79 14.72 3.18
CA ILE A 45 -10.13 13.75 2.12
C ILE A 45 -9.24 14.05 0.91
N GLY A 46 -8.47 13.06 0.47
CA GLY A 46 -7.47 13.22 -0.59
C GLY A 46 -6.04 13.48 -0.08
N GLY A 47 -5.87 13.72 1.22
CA GLY A 47 -4.57 13.97 1.85
C GLY A 47 -4.22 15.44 1.98
N GLY A 48 -3.35 15.74 2.94
CA GLY A 48 -2.78 17.07 3.14
C GLY A 48 -1.74 17.44 2.07
N PRO A 49 -1.24 18.69 2.13
CA PRO A 49 -0.36 19.24 1.11
C PRO A 49 0.93 18.44 0.91
N GLU A 50 1.53 17.92 1.99
CA GLU A 50 2.75 17.10 1.90
C GLU A 50 2.52 15.79 1.13
N LEU A 51 1.36 15.15 1.32
CA LEU A 51 1.02 13.93 0.60
C LEU A 51 0.77 14.21 -0.88
N ILE A 52 0.08 15.30 -1.20
CA ILE A 52 -0.19 15.71 -2.58
C ILE A 52 1.11 16.05 -3.31
N GLU A 53 2.02 16.80 -2.68
CA GLU A 53 3.34 17.12 -3.24
C GLU A 53 4.15 15.85 -3.52
N ALA A 54 4.20 14.93 -2.56
CA ALA A 54 4.90 13.65 -2.72
C ALA A 54 4.31 12.81 -3.87
N ALA A 55 2.99 12.81 -4.01
CA ALA A 55 2.29 12.10 -5.09
C ALA A 55 2.59 12.72 -6.46
N CYS A 56 2.57 14.05 -6.59
CA CYS A 56 2.92 14.74 -7.83
C CYS A 56 4.37 14.40 -8.24
N GLY A 57 5.33 14.56 -7.33
CA GLY A 57 6.73 14.25 -7.61
C GLY A 57 6.97 12.77 -7.95
N TYR A 58 6.18 11.84 -7.40
CA TYR A 58 6.22 10.43 -7.80
C TYR A 58 5.85 10.22 -9.27
N TRP A 59 4.77 10.87 -9.73
CA TRP A 59 4.30 10.76 -11.11
C TRP A 59 5.21 11.49 -12.10
N GLU A 60 5.73 12.65 -11.72
CA GLU A 60 6.69 13.42 -12.53
C GLU A 60 7.95 12.59 -12.84
N ARG A 61 8.50 11.87 -11.84
CA ARG A 61 9.65 10.96 -12.05
C ARG A 61 9.35 9.81 -13.02
N ARG A 62 8.08 9.55 -13.30
CA ARG A 62 7.60 8.55 -14.26
C ARG A 62 7.16 9.17 -15.59
N GLY A 63 7.39 10.45 -15.80
CA GLY A 63 7.03 11.17 -17.03
C GLY A 63 5.54 11.47 -17.15
N LEU A 64 4.80 11.39 -16.05
CA LEU A 64 3.39 11.74 -16.00
C LEU A 64 3.23 13.08 -15.30
N SER A 65 2.64 14.05 -16.00
CA SER A 65 2.31 15.35 -15.41
C SER A 65 1.26 15.15 -14.34
N ALA A 66 1.57 15.58 -13.12
CA ALA A 66 0.64 15.63 -12.01
C ALA A 66 0.80 16.98 -11.32
N ALA A 67 -0.27 17.74 -11.23
CA ALA A 67 -0.32 19.00 -10.50
C ALA A 67 -1.38 18.87 -9.39
N PRO A 68 -1.23 19.58 -8.27
CA PRO A 68 -2.31 19.74 -7.32
C PRO A 68 -3.49 20.45 -8.02
N ASP A 69 -4.70 19.92 -7.82
CA ASP A 69 -5.98 20.53 -8.25
C ASP A 69 -6.56 21.44 -7.16
#